data_AF-A0A6B1B7K7-F1
#
_entry.id   AF-A0A6B1B7K7-F1
#
_cell.length_a   1.000
_cell.length_b   1.000
_cell.length_c   1.000
_cell.angle_alpha   90.00
_cell.angle_beta   90.00
_cell.angle_gamma   90.00
#
_symmetry.space_group_name_H-M   'P 1'
#
loop_
_entity.id
_entity.type
_entity.pdbx_description
1 polymer ?
#
loop_
_entity_poly.entity_id
_entity_poly.type
_entity_poly.pdbx_seq_one_letter_code
_entity_poly.pdbx_strand_id
1 'polypeptide(L)'
;MTGPTEFGEPHGMERAPSEGLIAMKDRLPLGVALLALIVAVAALVVALGDSDDDSAEAVDERPEPAAVTSAPVATAPAPIPTTTIGTVQTLPPAPTTTAAQQVVTATTAADSDGEAEQRLVLSVVGIGYDSTLNVREEPGGQIVAKLDSTGTGIVPTGTRQEVSGVLWHEVHAAGVIGWVSGDYVTPLGATADTTTQIVARLGQTPSAANLAALGRTVAGAVASEEPESRVRISGEPTVGELSEVTMDVVGQPDDSIRGFRLHVFATRNSDGTFTLRNVEGTVMCYIDRGVSAQGLCN
;
A
#
# COMPACT_ATOMS: atom_id res chain seq x y z
N MET A 1 -34.55 2.28 -68.67
CA MET A 1 -35.13 3.48 -68.02
C MET A 1 -34.34 3.70 -66.76
N THR A 2 -33.35 4.56 -66.87
CA THR A 2 -32.23 4.75 -65.94
C THR A 2 -32.25 6.24 -65.62
N GLY A 3 -32.44 6.60 -64.36
CA GLY A 3 -32.38 7.98 -63.87
C GLY A 3 -31.31 8.07 -62.77
N PRO A 4 -30.38 9.04 -62.83
CA PRO A 4 -29.34 9.22 -61.82
C PRO A 4 -29.79 10.17 -60.72
N THR A 5 -29.33 9.92 -59.49
CA THR A 5 -29.54 10.80 -58.33
C THR A 5 -28.35 11.75 -58.18
N GLU A 6 -28.64 13.05 -58.13
CA GLU A 6 -27.69 14.15 -57.93
C GLU A 6 -26.97 14.08 -56.58
N PHE A 7 -25.66 14.31 -56.62
CA PHE A 7 -24.81 14.65 -55.48
C PHE A 7 -24.73 16.18 -55.35
N GLY A 8 -25.12 16.71 -54.20
CA GLY A 8 -24.95 18.12 -53.85
C GLY A 8 -23.59 18.39 -53.20
N GLU A 9 -22.81 19.30 -53.79
CA GLU A 9 -21.61 19.90 -53.21
C GLU A 9 -21.96 20.93 -52.13
N PRO A 10 -21.23 20.99 -51.01
CA PRO A 10 -21.09 22.22 -50.26
C PRO A 10 -19.81 22.97 -50.64
N HIS A 11 -20.04 24.21 -51.02
CA HIS A 11 -19.13 25.30 -51.33
C HIS A 11 -17.96 25.45 -50.34
N GLY A 12 -16.81 25.80 -50.92
CA GLY A 12 -15.60 26.14 -50.19
C GLY A 12 -15.68 27.44 -49.40
N MET A 13 -14.83 27.52 -48.39
CA MET A 13 -14.49 28.75 -47.68
C MET A 13 -12.98 28.91 -47.69
N GLU A 14 -12.57 29.81 -48.59
CA GLU A 14 -11.51 30.80 -48.51
C GLU A 14 -10.41 30.61 -47.45
N ARG A 15 -9.18 30.38 -47.96
CA ARG A 15 -7.92 30.65 -47.26
C ARG A 15 -7.69 32.16 -47.17
N ALA A 16 -7.33 32.65 -45.98
CA ALA A 16 -6.61 33.92 -45.81
C ALA A 16 -5.15 33.65 -45.36
N PRO A 17 -4.18 34.50 -45.77
CA PRO A 17 -2.76 34.27 -45.56
C PRO A 17 -2.17 34.95 -44.29
N SER A 18 -0.97 34.46 -43.97
CA SER A 18 0.07 34.95 -43.05
C SER A 18 0.13 36.45 -42.75
N GLU A 19 0.49 36.81 -41.50
CA GLU A 19 1.73 37.54 -41.14
C GLU A 19 1.74 37.90 -39.64
N GLY A 20 2.94 38.03 -39.05
CA GLY A 20 3.13 38.96 -37.92
C GLY A 20 3.50 38.39 -36.55
N LEU A 21 4.72 37.84 -36.45
CA LEU A 21 5.70 38.11 -35.40
C LEU A 21 5.19 38.91 -34.16
N ILE A 22 4.92 38.22 -33.03
CA ILE A 22 4.89 38.87 -31.71
C ILE A 22 5.99 38.29 -30.84
N ALA A 23 6.97 39.17 -30.59
CA ALA A 23 8.05 39.14 -29.63
C ALA A 23 7.95 38.09 -28.49
N MET A 24 8.90 37.16 -28.50
CA MET A 24 9.41 36.53 -27.28
C MET A 24 9.96 37.63 -26.37
N LYS A 25 9.27 37.89 -25.27
CA LYS A 25 9.75 38.76 -24.19
C LYS A 25 9.78 37.96 -22.90
N ASP A 26 11.00 37.56 -22.55
CA ASP A 26 11.52 37.22 -21.23
C ASP A 26 10.57 36.51 -20.26
N ARG A 27 10.63 35.17 -20.26
CA ARG A 27 10.34 34.37 -19.07
C ARG A 27 11.62 33.68 -18.63
N LEU A 28 12.31 34.32 -17.68
CA LEU A 28 13.38 33.71 -16.92
C LEU A 28 12.88 32.40 -16.27
N PRO A 29 13.70 31.34 -16.23
CA PRO A 29 13.35 30.13 -15.50
C PRO A 29 13.31 30.42 -14.00
N LEU A 30 12.14 30.24 -13.39
CA LEU A 30 11.90 30.33 -11.94
C LEU A 30 12.78 29.35 -11.12
N GLY A 31 13.53 28.45 -11.78
CA GLY A 31 14.36 27.42 -11.16
C GLY A 31 15.72 27.88 -10.64
N VAL A 32 16.16 29.11 -10.88
CA VAL A 32 17.50 29.59 -10.42
C VAL A 32 17.41 30.47 -9.16
N ALA A 33 16.24 31.04 -8.84
CA ALA A 33 16.08 31.90 -7.66
C ALA A 33 16.01 31.13 -6.33
N LEU A 34 15.57 29.86 -6.34
CA LEU A 34 15.45 29.07 -5.11
C LEU A 34 16.79 28.49 -4.64
N LEU A 35 17.74 28.26 -5.56
CA LEU A 35 19.07 27.73 -5.21
C LEU A 35 19.96 28.81 -4.53
N ALA A 36 19.75 30.09 -4.84
CA ALA A 36 20.48 31.19 -4.21
C ALA A 36 20.03 31.45 -2.75
N LEU A 37 18.79 31.13 -2.40
CA LEU A 37 18.27 31.31 -1.04
C LEU A 37 18.80 30.23 -0.07
N ILE A 38 19.00 29.01 -0.54
CA ILE A 38 19.52 27.89 0.27
C ILE A 38 21.01 28.08 0.60
N VAL A 39 21.80 28.61 -0.34
CA VAL A 39 23.23 28.91 -0.10
C VAL A 39 23.41 30.10 0.86
N ALA A 40 22.49 31.07 0.88
CA ALA A 40 22.55 32.20 1.81
C ALA A 40 22.19 31.82 3.26
N VAL A 41 21.30 30.85 3.48
CA VAL A 41 20.93 30.38 4.84
C VAL A 41 22.02 29.49 5.44
N ALA A 42 22.71 28.68 4.63
CA ALA A 42 23.85 27.88 5.09
C ALA A 42 25.08 28.74 5.49
N ALA A 43 25.26 29.92 4.87
CA ALA A 43 26.33 30.85 5.26
C ALA A 43 26.00 31.66 6.53
N LEU A 44 24.72 31.81 6.90
CA LEU A 44 24.32 32.56 8.09
C LEU A 44 24.43 31.75 9.39
N VAL A 45 24.36 30.42 9.33
CA VAL A 45 24.50 29.54 10.51
C VAL A 45 25.97 29.35 10.92
N VAL A 46 26.93 29.60 10.02
CA VAL A 46 28.36 29.51 10.33
C VAL A 46 28.93 30.81 10.94
N ALA A 47 28.17 31.91 10.92
CA ALA A 47 28.65 33.23 11.37
C ALA A 47 28.17 33.68 12.76
N LEU A 48 27.44 32.85 13.51
CA LEU A 48 26.91 33.19 14.85
C LEU A 48 27.36 32.24 15.97
N GLY A 49 28.34 31.37 15.72
CA GLY A 49 28.92 30.48 16.73
C GLY A 49 30.31 30.92 17.16
N ASP A 50 30.42 32.10 17.77
CA ASP A 50 31.63 32.49 18.50
C ASP A 50 31.27 32.85 19.95
N SER A 51 32.14 32.39 20.84
CA SER A 51 32.37 32.82 22.23
C SER A 51 31.39 32.33 23.30
N ASP A 52 31.80 31.28 24.05
CA ASP A 52 32.33 31.52 25.39
C ASP A 52 33.28 30.38 25.82
N ASP A 53 34.52 30.80 26.02
CA ASP A 53 35.63 30.11 26.66
C ASP A 53 35.40 30.18 28.18
N ASP A 54 35.24 29.03 28.85
CA ASP A 54 35.49 28.97 30.29
C ASP A 54 36.37 27.75 30.59
N SER A 55 37.63 28.09 30.79
CA SER A 55 38.70 27.20 31.20
C SER A 55 38.67 26.98 32.72
N ALA A 56 38.94 25.73 33.11
CA ALA A 56 39.42 25.23 34.41
C ALA A 56 38.37 24.98 35.52
N GLU A 57 38.18 23.71 35.88
CA GLU A 57 39.00 23.04 36.89
C GLU A 57 39.01 21.52 36.65
N ALA A 58 40.21 20.95 36.61
CA ALA A 58 40.41 19.51 36.57
C ALA A 58 40.16 18.93 37.97
N VAL A 59 39.03 18.27 38.16
CA VAL A 59 38.83 17.37 39.30
C VAL A 59 39.18 15.95 38.85
N ASP A 60 40.39 15.55 39.25
CA ASP A 60 40.91 14.19 39.22
C ASP A 60 40.12 13.32 40.22
N GLU A 61 38.96 12.81 39.82
CA GLU A 61 38.31 11.69 40.50
C GLU A 61 38.84 10.38 39.94
N ARG A 62 39.99 9.99 40.49
CA ARG A 62 40.54 8.64 40.44
C ARG A 62 39.52 7.64 40.99
N PRO A 63 38.95 6.72 40.18
CA PRO A 63 38.12 5.66 40.72
C PRO A 63 38.99 4.69 41.54
N GLU A 64 38.57 4.48 42.78
CA GLU A 64 39.07 3.45 43.69
C GLU A 64 38.96 2.07 43.00
N PRO A 65 40.02 1.22 43.06
CA PRO A 65 39.94 -0.13 42.52
C PRO A 65 39.02 -0.98 43.38
N ALA A 66 37.77 -1.15 42.94
CA ALA A 66 36.82 -2.06 43.55
C ALA A 66 37.31 -3.52 43.42
N ALA A 67 37.13 -4.25 44.52
CA ALA A 67 37.68 -5.55 44.80
C ALA A 67 37.38 -6.62 43.74
N VAL A 68 38.42 -7.41 43.48
CA VAL A 68 38.41 -8.66 42.73
C VAL A 68 37.41 -9.63 43.37
N THR A 69 36.24 -9.80 42.76
CA THR A 69 35.30 -10.88 43.10
C THR A 69 35.71 -12.14 42.33
N SER A 70 35.93 -13.21 43.08
CA SER A 70 36.43 -14.50 42.62
C SER A 70 35.52 -15.14 41.57
N ALA A 71 36.15 -15.67 40.52
CA ALA A 71 35.49 -16.43 39.47
C ALA A 71 34.84 -17.72 40.02
N PRO A 72 33.62 -18.09 39.59
CA PRO A 72 33.04 -19.38 39.91
C PRO A 72 33.81 -20.50 39.20
N VAL A 73 34.13 -21.53 39.98
CA VAL A 73 34.75 -22.79 39.55
C VAL A 73 33.85 -23.45 38.48
N ALA A 74 34.42 -23.69 37.31
CA ALA A 74 33.79 -24.45 36.24
C ALA A 74 33.52 -25.89 36.72
N THR A 75 32.24 -26.22 36.92
CA THR A 75 31.80 -27.59 37.18
C THR A 75 31.87 -28.38 35.88
N ALA A 76 32.49 -29.56 35.95
CA ALA A 76 32.67 -30.46 34.82
C ALA A 76 31.32 -30.83 34.16
N PRO A 77 31.26 -30.90 32.81
CA PRO A 77 30.04 -31.28 32.12
C PRO A 77 29.63 -32.73 32.45
N ALA A 78 28.34 -32.90 32.76
CA ALA A 78 27.73 -34.21 32.96
C ALA A 78 27.79 -35.05 31.66
N PRO A 79 27.86 -36.39 31.75
CA PRO A 79 27.88 -37.27 30.59
C PRO A 79 26.60 -37.11 29.76
N ILE A 80 26.80 -36.92 28.45
CA ILE A 80 25.76 -36.79 27.44
C ILE A 80 25.02 -38.14 27.33
N PRO A 81 23.68 -38.19 27.46
CA PRO A 81 22.94 -39.42 27.23
C PRO A 81 22.98 -39.79 25.73
N THR A 82 23.50 -40.99 25.44
CA THR A 82 23.46 -41.62 24.12
C THR A 82 22.01 -41.82 23.71
N THR A 83 21.53 -41.01 22.76
CA THR A 83 20.20 -41.16 22.18
C THR A 83 20.22 -42.32 21.18
N THR A 84 19.47 -43.38 21.49
CA THR A 84 19.21 -44.50 20.59
C THR A 84 18.43 -43.99 19.38
N ILE A 85 19.01 -44.15 18.18
CA ILE A 85 18.37 -43.83 16.90
C ILE A 85 17.22 -44.82 16.70
N GLY A 86 16.00 -44.35 16.90
CA GLY A 86 14.77 -45.05 16.56
C GLY A 86 14.60 -45.13 15.05
N THR A 87 14.11 -46.28 14.60
CA THR A 87 13.81 -46.65 13.22
C THR A 87 13.00 -45.57 12.50
N VAL A 88 13.48 -45.15 11.32
CA VAL A 88 12.77 -44.23 10.43
C VAL A 88 11.45 -44.86 10.00
N GLN A 89 10.35 -44.38 10.56
CA GLN A 89 9.01 -44.71 10.09
C GLN A 89 8.73 -43.82 8.88
N THR A 90 8.61 -44.44 7.71
CA THR A 90 8.17 -43.78 6.48
C THR A 90 6.73 -43.32 6.66
N LEU A 91 6.56 -42.04 6.95
CA LEU A 91 5.26 -41.38 6.96
C LEU A 91 4.66 -41.39 5.54
N PRO A 92 3.36 -41.68 5.39
CA PRO A 92 2.64 -41.52 4.13
C PRO A 92 2.79 -40.09 3.59
N PRO A 93 2.82 -39.88 2.26
CA PRO A 93 2.86 -38.54 1.70
C PRO A 93 1.67 -37.72 2.21
N ALA A 94 1.97 -36.53 2.74
CA ALA A 94 0.96 -35.56 3.13
C ALA A 94 0.04 -35.27 1.93
N PRO A 95 -1.27 -35.12 2.13
CA PRO A 95 -2.17 -34.75 1.06
C PRO A 95 -1.73 -33.40 0.50
N THR A 96 -1.31 -33.40 -0.77
CA THR A 96 -1.13 -32.18 -1.55
C THR A 96 -2.49 -31.52 -1.65
N THR A 97 -2.75 -30.56 -0.75
CA THR A 97 -3.92 -29.70 -0.87
C THR A 97 -3.58 -28.74 -2.00
N THR A 98 -3.99 -29.09 -3.22
CA THR A 98 -4.10 -28.15 -4.33
C THR A 98 -5.06 -27.06 -3.88
N ALA A 99 -4.51 -25.96 -3.37
CA ALA A 99 -5.28 -24.74 -3.16
C ALA A 99 -5.86 -24.36 -4.51
N ALA A 100 -7.17 -24.53 -4.67
CA ALA A 100 -7.88 -23.99 -5.81
C ALA A 100 -7.63 -22.48 -5.78
N GLN A 101 -6.90 -21.97 -6.77
CA GLN A 101 -6.86 -20.56 -7.06
C GLN A 101 -8.31 -20.12 -7.28
N GLN A 102 -8.93 -19.51 -6.27
CA GLN A 102 -10.13 -18.74 -6.48
C GLN A 102 -9.69 -17.50 -7.25
N VAL A 103 -9.74 -17.63 -8.57
CA VAL A 103 -9.80 -16.47 -9.45
C VAL A 103 -11.06 -15.74 -9.03
N VAL A 104 -10.90 -14.66 -8.26
CA VAL A 104 -11.99 -13.70 -8.06
C VAL A 104 -12.20 -13.08 -9.42
N THR A 105 -13.08 -13.71 -10.21
CA THR A 105 -13.50 -13.17 -11.49
C THR A 105 -14.19 -11.86 -11.17
N ALA A 106 -13.53 -10.74 -11.50
CA ALA A 106 -14.21 -9.46 -11.64
C ALA A 106 -15.49 -9.74 -12.42
N THR A 107 -16.65 -9.51 -11.80
CA THR A 107 -17.93 -9.83 -12.42
C THR A 107 -18.11 -8.90 -13.61
N THR A 108 -17.66 -9.36 -14.78
CA THR A 108 -18.00 -8.78 -16.06
C THR A 108 -19.48 -9.07 -16.26
N ALA A 109 -20.32 -8.06 -16.07
CA ALA A 109 -21.68 -8.11 -16.59
C ALA A 109 -21.56 -8.17 -18.12
N ALA A 110 -21.59 -9.39 -18.65
CA ALA A 110 -21.67 -9.65 -20.07
C ALA A 110 -23.12 -9.38 -20.51
N ASP A 111 -23.33 -8.29 -21.23
CA ASP A 111 -24.39 -8.19 -22.23
C ASP A 111 -24.12 -6.99 -23.17
N SER A 112 -24.16 -7.29 -24.48
CA SER A 112 -24.27 -6.39 -25.63
C SER A 112 -22.99 -5.75 -26.20
N ASP A 113 -22.42 -6.38 -27.24
CA ASP A 113 -21.91 -5.88 -28.54
C ASP A 113 -21.38 -4.43 -28.74
N GLY A 114 -21.05 -3.69 -27.68
CA GLY A 114 -20.15 -2.53 -27.70
C GLY A 114 -18.91 -2.89 -26.90
N GLU A 115 -17.75 -2.32 -27.22
CA GLU A 115 -16.53 -2.48 -26.42
C GLU A 115 -16.87 -2.35 -24.94
N ALA A 116 -16.81 -3.47 -24.21
CA ALA A 116 -17.09 -3.48 -22.78
C ALA A 116 -16.01 -2.64 -22.12
N GLU A 117 -16.29 -1.35 -21.92
CA GLU A 117 -15.54 -0.55 -20.96
C GLU A 117 -15.60 -1.32 -19.66
N GLN A 118 -14.47 -1.94 -19.30
CA GLN A 118 -14.36 -2.69 -18.06
C GLN A 118 -14.69 -1.70 -16.96
N ARG A 119 -15.89 -1.83 -16.38
CA ARG A 119 -16.34 -0.92 -15.33
C ARG A 119 -15.36 -1.09 -14.18
N LEU A 120 -14.50 -0.10 -14.00
CA LEU A 120 -13.53 -0.07 -12.93
C LEU A 120 -14.30 -0.11 -11.60
N VAL A 121 -14.22 -1.23 -10.88
CA VAL A 121 -14.83 -1.32 -9.54
C VAL A 121 -13.76 -1.03 -8.51
N LEU A 122 -14.02 -0.02 -7.67
CA LEU A 122 -13.13 0.38 -6.60
C LEU A 122 -13.52 -0.31 -5.28
N SER A 123 -12.54 -0.43 -4.41
CA SER A 123 -12.68 -0.87 -3.02
C SER A 123 -12.11 0.19 -2.08
N VAL A 124 -12.68 0.29 -0.88
CA VAL A 124 -12.13 1.10 0.21
C VAL A 124 -10.83 0.48 0.68
N VAL A 125 -9.80 1.31 0.90
CA VAL A 125 -8.47 0.90 1.39
C VAL A 125 -7.86 1.92 2.33
N GLY A 126 -6.90 1.47 3.14
CA GLY A 126 -6.02 2.35 3.92
C GLY A 126 -6.70 3.05 5.10
N ILE A 127 -7.87 2.58 5.52
CA ILE A 127 -8.55 3.01 6.76
C ILE A 127 -8.66 1.84 7.75
N GLY A 128 -8.80 2.16 9.04
CA GLY A 128 -8.95 1.15 10.09
C GLY A 128 -10.30 0.41 10.01
N TYR A 129 -10.34 -0.83 10.48
CA TYR A 129 -11.57 -1.66 10.51
C TYR A 129 -12.71 -1.08 11.36
N ASP A 130 -12.38 -0.19 12.29
CA ASP A 130 -13.31 0.54 13.16
C ASP A 130 -13.70 1.91 12.59
N SER A 131 -13.31 2.18 11.34
CA SER A 131 -13.50 3.45 10.64
C SER A 131 -14.33 3.27 9.37
N THR A 132 -14.90 4.38 8.89
CA THR A 132 -15.69 4.41 7.65
C THR A 132 -15.18 5.47 6.70
N LEU A 133 -15.26 5.22 5.40
CA LEU A 133 -15.06 6.24 4.37
C LEU A 133 -16.36 7.03 4.16
N ASN A 134 -16.28 8.35 4.22
CA ASN A 134 -17.42 9.21 3.96
C ASN A 134 -17.59 9.45 2.44
N VAL A 135 -18.82 9.32 1.95
CA VAL A 135 -19.25 9.82 0.64
C VAL A 135 -19.91 11.17 0.85
N ARG A 136 -19.55 12.17 0.05
CA ARG A 136 -19.99 13.55 0.23
C ARG A 136 -20.80 14.07 -0.97
N GLU A 137 -21.67 15.05 -0.77
CA GLU A 137 -22.47 15.65 -1.85
C GLU A 137 -21.59 16.38 -2.89
N GLU A 138 -20.53 17.02 -2.41
CA GLU A 138 -19.49 17.70 -3.19
C GLU A 138 -18.13 17.45 -2.53
N PRO A 139 -17.00 17.72 -3.22
CA PRO A 139 -15.67 17.61 -2.63
C PRO A 139 -15.54 18.38 -1.30
N GLY A 140 -15.35 17.66 -0.19
CA GLY A 140 -15.27 18.25 1.15
C GLY A 140 -16.59 18.73 1.77
N GLY A 141 -17.72 18.60 1.06
CA GLY A 141 -19.05 19.04 1.50
C GLY A 141 -19.74 18.12 2.51
N GLN A 142 -21.08 18.14 2.58
CA GLN A 142 -21.84 17.33 3.55
C GLN A 142 -21.73 15.83 3.26
N ILE A 143 -21.78 15.00 4.32
CA ILE A 143 -21.73 13.53 4.21
C ILE A 143 -23.13 13.02 3.83
N VAL A 144 -23.21 12.25 2.75
CA VAL A 144 -24.47 11.67 2.23
C VAL A 144 -24.54 10.16 2.39
N ALA A 145 -23.39 9.48 2.53
CA ALA A 145 -23.30 8.06 2.84
C ALA A 145 -21.98 7.72 3.54
N LYS A 146 -21.88 6.50 4.08
CA LYS A 146 -20.66 5.93 4.66
C LYS A 146 -20.42 4.54 4.09
N LEU A 147 -19.16 4.23 3.85
CA LEU A 147 -18.71 2.93 3.35
C LEU A 147 -17.79 2.29 4.40
N ASP A 148 -17.93 0.98 4.57
CA ASP A 148 -17.09 0.20 5.48
C ASP A 148 -15.63 0.17 4.99
N SER A 149 -14.70 -0.12 5.90
CA SER A 149 -13.25 -0.15 5.66
C SER A 149 -12.78 -1.10 4.56
N THR A 150 -13.57 -2.13 4.26
CA THR A 150 -13.35 -3.09 3.18
C THR A 150 -14.45 -3.04 2.12
N GLY A 151 -15.27 -1.98 2.13
CA GLY A 151 -16.40 -1.82 1.20
C GLY A 151 -15.97 -1.91 -0.26
N THR A 152 -16.77 -2.59 -1.07
CA THR A 152 -16.55 -2.79 -2.51
C THR A 152 -17.75 -2.30 -3.32
N GLY A 153 -17.72 -2.47 -4.65
CA GLY A 153 -18.85 -2.09 -5.51
C GLY A 153 -18.97 -0.58 -5.75
N ILE A 154 -17.89 0.17 -5.52
CA ILE A 154 -17.83 1.60 -5.77
C ILE A 154 -17.52 1.80 -7.25
N VAL A 155 -18.40 2.48 -7.98
CA VAL A 155 -18.22 2.69 -9.43
C VAL A 155 -17.91 4.17 -9.70
N PRO A 156 -16.73 4.53 -10.22
CA PRO A 156 -16.42 5.91 -10.56
C PRO A 156 -17.24 6.37 -11.77
N THR A 157 -17.66 7.63 -11.76
CA THR A 157 -18.38 8.24 -12.90
C THR A 157 -17.41 8.75 -13.98
N GLY A 158 -16.12 8.82 -13.65
CA GLY A 158 -15.06 9.43 -14.47
C GLY A 158 -14.76 10.88 -14.08
N THR A 159 -15.67 11.55 -13.38
CA THR A 159 -15.48 12.92 -12.88
C THR A 159 -14.49 12.96 -11.72
N ARG A 160 -13.56 13.91 -11.77
CA ARG A 160 -12.53 14.14 -10.75
C ARG A 160 -12.37 15.62 -10.49
N GLN A 161 -12.08 15.97 -9.24
CA GLN A 161 -11.86 17.36 -8.85
C GLN A 161 -10.83 17.42 -7.72
N GLU A 162 -9.82 18.28 -7.87
CA GLU A 162 -8.90 18.58 -6.79
C GLU A 162 -9.43 19.75 -5.96
N VAL A 163 -9.57 19.55 -4.65
CA VAL A 163 -9.98 20.59 -3.70
C VAL A 163 -9.08 20.54 -2.49
N SER A 164 -8.41 21.65 -2.19
CA SER A 164 -7.49 21.79 -1.06
C SER A 164 -6.38 20.72 -1.03
N GLY A 165 -5.85 20.35 -2.21
CA GLY A 165 -4.79 19.36 -2.36
C GLY A 165 -5.23 17.90 -2.22
N VAL A 166 -6.54 17.64 -2.13
CA VAL A 166 -7.11 16.28 -2.16
C VAL A 166 -7.78 16.06 -3.50
N LEU A 167 -7.40 14.99 -4.19
CA LEU A 167 -8.10 14.54 -5.39
C LEU A 167 -9.38 13.78 -4.99
N TRP A 168 -10.52 14.31 -5.40
CA TRP A 168 -11.83 13.70 -5.19
C TRP A 168 -12.31 13.02 -6.46
N HIS A 169 -13.00 11.89 -6.28
CA HIS A 169 -13.66 11.14 -7.33
C HIS A 169 -15.15 11.11 -7.09
N GLU A 170 -15.93 11.45 -8.10
CA GLU A 170 -17.36 11.21 -8.07
C GLU A 170 -17.62 9.72 -8.36
N VAL A 171 -18.47 9.11 -7.54
CA VAL A 171 -18.74 7.67 -7.53
C VAL A 171 -20.21 7.39 -7.32
N HIS A 172 -20.68 6.28 -7.87
CA HIS A 172 -21.91 5.61 -7.45
C HIS A 172 -21.56 4.55 -6.39
N ALA A 173 -22.03 4.74 -5.16
CA ALA A 173 -21.80 3.83 -4.05
C ALA A 173 -22.96 3.89 -3.05
N ALA A 174 -23.30 2.76 -2.42
CA ALA A 174 -24.42 2.67 -1.46
C ALA A 174 -25.75 3.26 -1.98
N GLY A 175 -26.00 3.17 -3.29
CA GLY A 175 -27.22 3.67 -3.94
C GLY A 175 -27.29 5.20 -4.13
N VAL A 176 -26.20 5.93 -3.88
CA VAL A 176 -26.10 7.38 -4.09
C VAL A 176 -24.97 7.72 -5.05
N ILE A 177 -25.07 8.89 -5.71
CA ILE A 177 -23.95 9.54 -6.39
C ILE A 177 -23.36 10.58 -5.44
N GLY A 178 -22.05 10.55 -5.25
CA GLY A 178 -21.34 11.52 -4.43
C GLY A 178 -19.84 11.40 -4.58
N TRP A 179 -19.09 12.06 -3.71
CA TRP A 179 -17.65 12.25 -3.81
C TRP A 179 -16.90 11.56 -2.68
N VAL A 180 -15.85 10.84 -3.05
CA VAL A 180 -14.90 10.21 -2.12
C VAL A 180 -13.49 10.72 -2.38
N SER A 181 -12.66 10.74 -1.35
CA SER A 181 -11.23 11.04 -1.51
C SER A 181 -10.54 9.86 -2.21
N GLY A 182 -9.75 10.16 -3.25
CA GLY A 182 -8.94 9.18 -3.98
C GLY A 182 -7.89 8.49 -3.11
N ASP A 183 -7.58 9.03 -1.92
CA ASP A 183 -6.61 8.46 -0.98
C ASP A 183 -7.06 7.14 -0.35
N TYR A 184 -8.36 6.86 -0.39
CA TYR A 184 -8.98 5.73 0.32
C TYR A 184 -9.78 4.79 -0.58
N VAL A 185 -9.66 4.94 -1.90
CA VAL A 185 -10.27 4.02 -2.87
C VAL A 185 -9.26 3.60 -3.93
N THR A 186 -9.36 2.38 -4.42
CA THR A 186 -8.45 1.82 -5.44
C THR A 186 -9.13 0.63 -6.10
N PRO A 187 -8.87 0.37 -7.39
CA PRO A 187 -9.20 -0.92 -7.97
C PRO A 187 -8.26 -2.00 -7.41
N LEU A 188 -8.82 -3.18 -7.18
CA LEU A 188 -8.06 -4.34 -6.75
C LEU A 188 -7.67 -5.18 -7.97
N GLY A 189 -6.41 -5.58 -8.02
CA GLY A 189 -5.85 -6.47 -9.02
C GLY A 189 -5.96 -7.95 -8.63
N ALA A 190 -5.07 -8.75 -9.19
CA ALA A 190 -4.99 -10.17 -8.91
C ALA A 190 -4.62 -10.44 -7.44
N THR A 191 -5.16 -11.55 -6.93
CA THR A 191 -4.81 -12.10 -5.61
C THR A 191 -3.93 -13.33 -5.80
N ALA A 192 -2.85 -13.44 -5.02
CA ALA A 192 -1.94 -14.57 -5.06
C ALA A 192 -1.53 -15.01 -3.65
N ASP A 193 -1.19 -16.29 -3.50
CA ASP A 193 -0.50 -16.79 -2.31
C ASP A 193 0.94 -16.24 -2.28
N THR A 194 1.25 -15.50 -1.22
CA THR A 194 2.54 -14.83 -0.98
C THR A 194 3.27 -15.39 0.25
N THR A 195 2.72 -16.45 0.86
CA THR A 195 3.23 -17.05 2.11
C THR A 195 4.73 -17.36 2.04
N THR A 196 5.16 -18.07 1.00
CA THR A 196 6.57 -18.46 0.82
C THR A 196 7.49 -17.24 0.69
N GLN A 197 7.05 -16.20 -0.02
CA GLN A 197 7.82 -14.98 -0.23
C GLN A 197 8.00 -14.22 1.09
N ILE A 198 6.94 -14.12 1.88
CA ILE A 198 6.96 -13.46 3.20
C ILE A 198 7.85 -14.22 4.18
N VAL A 199 7.70 -15.54 4.28
CA VAL A 199 8.53 -16.38 5.16
C VAL A 199 10.01 -16.29 4.75
N ALA A 200 10.30 -16.29 3.44
CA ALA A 200 11.67 -16.12 2.96
C ALA A 200 12.27 -14.77 3.35
N ARG A 201 11.52 -13.67 3.24
CA ARG A 201 11.96 -12.33 3.66
C ARG A 201 12.20 -12.21 5.17
N LEU A 202 11.34 -12.85 5.97
CA LEU A 202 11.46 -12.84 7.43
C LEU A 202 12.48 -13.85 7.97
N GLY A 203 12.94 -14.79 7.15
CA GLY A 203 13.88 -15.86 7.52
C GLY A 203 13.28 -17.00 8.35
N GLN A 204 12.02 -16.90 8.77
CA GLN A 204 11.29 -17.90 9.56
C GLN A 204 9.78 -17.68 9.47
N THR A 205 9.00 -18.68 9.85
CA THR A 205 7.54 -18.52 9.99
C THR A 205 7.24 -17.63 11.18
N PRO A 206 6.60 -16.45 11.00
CA PRO A 206 6.34 -15.55 12.10
C PRO A 206 5.27 -16.11 13.05
N SER A 207 5.44 -15.79 14.33
CA SER A 207 4.45 -16.02 15.39
C SER A 207 4.35 -14.77 16.27
N ALA A 208 3.17 -14.48 16.82
CA ALA A 208 2.94 -13.34 17.69
C ALA A 208 1.89 -13.61 18.77
N ALA A 209 1.86 -12.76 19.81
CA ALA A 209 0.91 -12.90 20.91
C ALA A 209 -0.57 -12.65 20.53
N ASN A 210 -0.83 -11.95 19.41
CA ASN A 210 -2.17 -11.69 18.89
C ASN A 210 -2.14 -11.48 17.37
N LEU A 211 -3.30 -11.63 16.73
CA LEU A 211 -3.45 -11.50 15.27
C LEU A 211 -3.02 -10.13 14.75
N ALA A 212 -3.34 -9.04 15.46
CA ALA A 212 -2.95 -7.70 15.04
C ALA A 212 -1.42 -7.53 14.99
N ALA A 213 -0.71 -8.10 15.97
CA ALA A 213 0.76 -8.11 15.98
C ALA A 213 1.32 -8.99 14.86
N LEU A 214 0.75 -10.18 14.63
CA LEU A 214 1.14 -11.06 13.53
C LEU A 214 0.93 -10.39 12.16
N GLY A 215 -0.24 -9.79 11.95
CA GLY A 215 -0.59 -9.06 10.73
C GLY A 215 0.35 -7.89 10.47
N ARG A 216 0.76 -7.14 11.50
CA ARG A 216 1.79 -6.08 11.37
C ARG A 216 3.16 -6.63 11.01
N THR A 217 3.59 -7.76 11.59
CA THR A 217 4.85 -8.42 11.21
C THR A 217 4.83 -8.85 9.75
N VAL A 218 3.73 -9.45 9.30
CA VAL A 218 3.54 -9.87 7.90
C VAL A 218 3.51 -8.64 6.96
N ALA A 219 2.76 -7.60 7.31
CA ALA A 219 2.69 -6.36 6.55
C ALA A 219 4.05 -5.66 6.44
N GLY A 220 4.85 -5.67 7.51
CA GLY A 220 6.21 -5.12 7.50
C GLY A 220 7.13 -5.80 6.49
N ALA A 221 6.92 -7.08 6.16
CA ALA A 221 7.71 -7.79 5.16
C ALA A 221 7.46 -7.31 3.70
N VAL A 222 6.38 -6.58 3.46
CA VAL A 222 6.02 -6.01 2.14
C VAL A 222 5.93 -4.49 2.13
N ALA A 223 6.12 -3.84 3.28
CA ALA A 223 6.14 -2.39 3.40
C ALA A 223 7.41 -1.81 2.76
N SER A 224 7.27 -0.66 2.11
CA SER A 224 8.41 0.14 1.63
C SER A 224 8.80 1.19 2.68
N GLU A 225 10.09 1.50 2.74
CA GLU A 225 10.63 2.62 3.50
C GLU A 225 10.63 3.91 2.68
N GLU A 226 10.78 3.80 1.36
CA GLU A 226 10.79 4.94 0.43
C GLU A 226 9.93 4.65 -0.80
N PRO A 227 8.76 5.31 -0.96
CA PRO A 227 8.07 6.09 0.06
C PRO A 227 7.65 5.22 1.26
N GLU A 228 7.50 5.82 2.44
CA GLU A 228 7.05 5.11 3.63
C GLU A 228 5.63 4.54 3.41
N SER A 229 5.50 3.22 3.53
CA SER A 229 4.22 2.54 3.47
C SER A 229 3.38 2.77 4.72
N ARG A 230 2.12 3.19 4.53
CA ARG A 230 1.10 3.24 5.58
C ARG A 230 0.47 1.87 5.77
N VAL A 231 0.65 1.28 6.94
CA VAL A 231 0.09 -0.01 7.32
C VAL A 231 -1.17 0.16 8.19
N ARG A 232 -2.28 -0.46 7.81
CA ARG A 232 -3.56 -0.43 8.55
C ARG A 232 -4.18 -1.82 8.66
N ILE A 233 -4.86 -2.09 9.77
CA ILE A 233 -5.75 -3.24 9.92
C ILE A 233 -7.09 -2.83 9.33
N SER A 234 -7.44 -3.34 8.16
CA SER A 234 -8.64 -2.93 7.41
C SER A 234 -9.84 -3.82 7.70
N GLY A 235 -9.64 -5.08 8.10
CA GLY A 235 -10.70 -6.00 8.51
C GLY A 235 -10.63 -6.33 10.01
N GLU A 236 -11.79 -6.52 10.65
CA GLU A 236 -11.85 -6.93 12.06
C GLU A 236 -11.15 -8.29 12.23
N PRO A 237 -10.15 -8.42 13.13
CA PRO A 237 -9.50 -9.71 13.36
C PRO A 237 -10.49 -10.73 13.93
N THR A 238 -10.58 -11.90 13.31
CA THR A 238 -11.46 -12.98 13.79
C THR A 238 -10.64 -14.14 14.35
N VAL A 239 -11.04 -14.66 15.51
CA VAL A 239 -10.39 -15.79 16.18
C VAL A 239 -11.29 -17.01 16.09
N GLY A 240 -10.82 -18.03 15.39
CA GLY A 240 -11.50 -19.32 15.20
C GLY A 240 -10.51 -20.46 14.96
N GLU A 241 -10.98 -21.57 14.40
CA GLU A 241 -10.12 -22.69 13.99
C GLU A 241 -9.03 -22.24 12.99
N LEU A 242 -9.44 -21.38 12.06
CA LEU A 242 -8.56 -20.56 11.25
C LEU A 242 -8.79 -19.11 11.67
N SER A 243 -7.77 -18.52 12.29
CA SER A 243 -7.82 -17.12 12.73
C SER A 243 -7.32 -16.22 11.61
N GLU A 244 -7.92 -15.06 11.40
CA GLU A 244 -7.61 -14.20 10.25
C GLU A 244 -7.58 -12.72 10.58
N VAL A 245 -6.83 -11.97 9.79
CA VAL A 245 -6.77 -10.50 9.83
C VAL A 245 -6.47 -9.95 8.45
N THR A 246 -7.14 -8.85 8.08
CA THR A 246 -6.89 -8.13 6.82
C THR A 246 -6.06 -6.87 7.09
N MET A 247 -4.97 -6.72 6.33
CA MET A 247 -4.05 -5.60 6.40
C MET A 247 -4.01 -4.86 5.07
N ASP A 248 -4.00 -3.53 5.09
CA ASP A 248 -3.69 -2.71 3.92
C ASP A 248 -2.29 -2.11 4.09
N VAL A 249 -1.46 -2.25 3.07
CA VAL A 249 -0.11 -1.68 2.97
C VAL A 249 -0.08 -0.74 1.77
N VAL A 250 -0.22 0.56 2.01
CA VAL A 250 -0.38 1.58 0.96
C VAL A 250 0.86 2.47 0.89
N GLY A 251 1.37 2.73 -0.30
CA GLY A 251 2.58 3.54 -0.51
C GLY A 251 3.75 2.68 -0.95
N GLN A 252 3.62 2.06 -2.12
CA GLN A 252 4.69 1.31 -2.78
C GLN A 252 5.46 2.22 -3.75
N PRO A 253 6.75 1.93 -4.01
CA PRO A 253 7.58 2.75 -4.89
C PRO A 253 7.26 2.58 -6.39
N ASP A 254 6.52 1.53 -6.74
CA ASP A 254 6.10 1.24 -8.11
C ASP A 254 4.94 2.18 -8.51
N ASP A 255 5.01 2.77 -9.70
CA ASP A 255 4.04 3.77 -10.18
C ASP A 255 2.74 3.16 -10.75
N SER A 256 2.70 1.83 -10.87
CA SER A 256 1.54 1.03 -11.27
C SER A 256 0.85 0.44 -10.02
N ILE A 257 1.64 0.04 -9.01
CA ILE A 257 1.16 -0.55 -7.77
C ILE A 257 1.05 0.51 -6.67
N ARG A 258 -0.16 0.74 -6.19
CA ARG A 258 -0.41 1.58 -5.03
C ARG A 258 -0.05 0.91 -3.70
N GLY A 259 -0.25 -0.40 -3.62
CA GLY A 259 -0.18 -1.13 -2.36
C GLY A 259 -0.58 -2.60 -2.46
N PHE A 260 -0.74 -3.21 -1.29
CA PHE A 260 -1.22 -4.58 -1.14
C PHE A 260 -2.27 -4.66 -0.05
N ARG A 261 -3.32 -5.44 -0.29
CA ARG A 261 -4.22 -5.96 0.75
C ARG A 261 -3.78 -7.38 1.08
N LEU A 262 -3.45 -7.62 2.33
CA LEU A 262 -3.02 -8.94 2.83
C LEU A 262 -4.14 -9.54 3.65
N HIS A 263 -4.63 -10.71 3.26
CA HIS A 263 -5.48 -11.55 4.10
C HIS A 263 -4.59 -12.60 4.75
N VAL A 264 -4.33 -12.42 6.04
CA VAL A 264 -3.40 -13.24 6.82
C VAL A 264 -4.19 -14.27 7.58
N PHE A 265 -3.86 -15.54 7.39
CA PHE A 265 -4.44 -16.67 8.10
C PHE A 265 -3.43 -17.28 9.08
N ALA A 266 -3.89 -17.64 10.27
CA ALA A 266 -3.07 -18.12 11.37
C ALA A 266 -3.74 -19.24 12.15
N THR A 267 -2.93 -20.05 12.82
CA THR A 267 -3.40 -21.00 13.82
C THR A 267 -3.00 -20.52 15.20
N ARG A 268 -3.95 -20.61 16.14
CA ARG A 268 -3.69 -20.36 17.56
C ARG A 268 -2.99 -21.58 18.18
N ASN A 269 -1.87 -21.35 18.83
CA ASN A 269 -1.10 -22.35 19.55
C ASN A 269 -1.67 -22.56 20.96
N SER A 270 -1.24 -23.65 21.61
CA SER A 270 -1.64 -23.98 22.98
C SER A 270 -1.18 -22.96 24.03
N ASP A 271 -0.10 -22.23 23.77
CA ASP A 271 0.41 -21.14 24.61
C ASP A 271 -0.34 -19.80 24.39
N GLY A 272 -1.35 -19.80 23.50
CA GLY A 272 -2.16 -18.64 23.15
C GLY A 272 -1.58 -17.73 22.07
N THR A 273 -0.37 -17.99 21.57
CA THR A 273 0.23 -17.28 20.43
C THR A 273 -0.41 -17.70 19.10
N PHE A 274 -0.14 -16.94 18.03
CA PHE A 274 -0.65 -17.18 16.69
C PHE A 274 0.52 -17.37 15.73
N THR A 275 0.58 -18.51 15.05
CA THR A 275 1.58 -18.80 14.01
C THR A 275 0.97 -18.65 12.63
N LEU A 276 1.69 -18.00 11.72
CA LEU A 276 1.28 -17.84 10.33
C LEU A 276 1.02 -19.18 9.64
N ARG A 277 -0.06 -19.27 8.88
CA ARG A 277 -0.41 -20.41 8.02
C ARG A 277 -0.36 -20.06 6.53
N ASN A 278 -1.06 -19.01 6.15
CA ASN A 278 -1.20 -18.58 4.76
C ASN A 278 -1.32 -17.07 4.69
N VAL A 279 -0.85 -16.47 3.60
CA VAL A 279 -1.08 -15.06 3.26
C VAL A 279 -1.51 -14.96 1.82
N GLU A 280 -2.71 -14.41 1.62
CA GLU A 280 -3.17 -14.00 0.30
C GLU A 280 -2.92 -12.50 0.13
N GLY A 281 -2.23 -12.14 -0.94
CA GLY A 281 -1.91 -10.75 -1.27
C GLY A 281 -2.69 -10.33 -2.51
N THR A 282 -3.57 -9.36 -2.36
CA THR A 282 -4.26 -8.68 -3.46
C THR A 282 -3.53 -7.38 -3.78
N VAL A 283 -3.14 -7.19 -5.05
CA VAL A 283 -2.50 -5.94 -5.48
C VAL A 283 -3.52 -4.81 -5.50
N MET A 284 -3.14 -3.63 -5.04
CA MET A 284 -3.91 -2.39 -5.17
C MET A 284 -3.30 -1.55 -6.30
N CYS A 285 -4.08 -1.20 -7.32
CA CYS A 285 -3.56 -0.46 -8.47
C CYS A 285 -3.91 1.03 -8.40
N TYR A 286 -3.13 1.89 -9.04
CA TYR A 286 -3.51 3.29 -9.16
C TYR A 286 -4.79 3.45 -10.01
N ILE A 287 -5.74 4.29 -9.55
CA ILE A 287 -7.07 4.44 -10.20
C ILE A 287 -6.95 4.95 -11.64
N ASP A 288 -5.99 5.82 -11.88
CA ASP A 288 -5.71 6.44 -13.18
C ASP A 288 -5.02 5.49 -14.17
N ARG A 289 -4.41 4.41 -13.68
CA ARG A 289 -3.83 3.35 -14.51
C ARG A 289 -4.81 2.22 -14.81
N GLY A 290 -5.68 1.91 -13.84
CA GLY A 290 -6.65 0.83 -13.95
C GLY A 290 -6.03 -0.56 -13.79
N VAL A 291 -6.82 -1.56 -14.16
CA VAL A 291 -6.48 -2.99 -14.00
C VAL A 291 -6.76 -3.69 -15.32
N SER A 292 -5.83 -4.52 -15.78
CA SER A 292 -6.01 -5.34 -16.99
C SER A 292 -7.04 -6.46 -16.77
N ALA A 293 -7.46 -7.11 -17.85
CA ALA A 293 -8.34 -8.28 -17.76
C ALA A 293 -7.72 -9.45 -16.97
N GLN A 294 -6.39 -9.49 -16.85
CA GLN A 294 -5.65 -10.49 -16.07
C GLN A 294 -5.42 -10.06 -14.62
N GLY A 295 -5.95 -8.90 -14.19
CA GLY A 295 -5.75 -8.39 -12.83
C GLY A 295 -4.41 -7.70 -12.61
N LEU A 296 -3.69 -7.32 -13.68
CA LEU A 296 -2.41 -6.60 -13.56
C LEU A 296 -2.67 -5.09 -13.48
N CYS A 297 -1.89 -4.38 -12.67
CA CYS A 297 -1.86 -2.92 -12.72
C CYS A 297 -1.18 -2.47 -14.02
N ASN A 298 -1.73 -1.43 -14.67
CA ASN A 298 -1.18 -0.86 -15.90
C ASN A 298 -0.33 0.40 -15.65
#